data_AF-A0A151QFT9-F1
#
_entry.id   AF-A0A151QFT9-F1
#
_cell.length_a   1.000
_cell.length_b   1.000
_cell.length_c   1.000
_cell.angle_alpha   90.00
_cell.angle_beta   90.00
_cell.angle_gamma   90.00
#
_symmetry.space_group_name_H-M   'P 1'
#
loop_
_entity.id
_entity.type
_entity.pdbx_description
1 polymer ?
#
loop_
_entity_poly.entity_id
_entity_poly.type
_entity_poly.pdbx_seq_one_letter_code
_entity_poly.pdbx_strand_id
1 'polypeptide(L)'
;MNPTTIELIGAILFAIAVIHTFSTKYFERLAHSQPNHSGLWHLLGEVEAVFGFWAMVLVVFMFFIIGQTSAIEYVDTRNYTEPLFVFAIMVIAASKPILVLAGRIVRVVASVIPIDRQVAYFFTTLSIVPLLGSFITEPAAMTLAAFLLRDRFYTQGISNKLMYGTLGVLFVNISIGGTLTPFAAPPVLMVAAKWGFDMQFMLSTFGWKAAIAVFVNAIALTFLFAKELTAMKKPAENGPKEDMPVWVIATHLLFLVGVVVFAHHAAMFMGLFLFFLGYTTAYSRYQDRLILKEGLMVAFFLAGLVVLGGMQAWWLQDTLKGMSPTALYYGATALTAITDNAALTYLGSLVEGVDDQFKYALVAGAVTGGGLTVIANAPNPAGFAILQKYFNDGSINAGKLFLAALGPTLVAVLAFQLL
;
A
#
# COMPACT_ATOMS: atom_id res chain seq x y z
N MET A 1 22.70 -0.57 -25.82
CA MET A 1 23.81 0.40 -25.66
C MET A 1 24.79 -0.14 -24.64
N ASN A 2 26.09 0.22 -24.67
CA ASN A 2 27.03 -0.19 -23.63
C ASN A 2 26.78 0.66 -22.37
N PRO A 3 26.58 0.04 -21.18
CA PRO A 3 26.32 0.79 -19.96
C PRO A 3 27.57 1.57 -19.52
N THR A 4 27.36 2.76 -18.98
CA THR A 4 28.39 3.54 -18.30
C THR A 4 28.81 2.85 -17.00
N THR A 5 29.98 3.21 -16.46
CA THR A 5 30.45 2.67 -15.18
C THR A 5 29.46 2.92 -14.05
N ILE A 6 28.83 4.10 -14.02
CA ILE A 6 27.87 4.44 -12.96
C ILE A 6 26.54 3.68 -13.11
N GLU A 7 26.10 3.42 -14.34
CA GLU A 7 24.92 2.56 -14.60
C GLU A 7 25.18 1.12 -14.16
N LEU A 8 26.39 0.60 -14.37
CA LEU A 8 26.76 -0.74 -13.89
C LEU A 8 26.80 -0.80 -12.35
N ILE A 9 27.40 0.20 -11.69
CA ILE A 9 27.38 0.31 -10.22
C ILE A 9 25.94 0.42 -9.73
N GLY A 10 25.13 1.26 -10.37
CA GLY A 10 23.71 1.40 -10.07
C GLY A 10 22.97 0.07 -10.18
N ALA A 11 23.20 -0.72 -11.22
CA ALA A 11 22.59 -2.04 -11.40
C ALA A 11 23.05 -3.05 -10.33
N ILE A 12 24.32 -3.05 -9.96
CA ILE A 12 24.85 -3.90 -8.89
C ILE A 12 24.21 -3.52 -7.55
N LEU A 13 24.19 -2.23 -7.20
CA LEU A 13 23.58 -1.74 -5.95
C LEU A 13 22.07 -2.00 -5.93
N PHE A 14 21.39 -1.89 -7.08
CA PHE A 14 19.99 -2.25 -7.21
C PHE A 14 19.76 -3.75 -6.96
N ALA A 15 20.58 -4.63 -7.54
CA ALA A 15 20.52 -6.06 -7.28
C ALA A 15 20.77 -6.39 -5.80
N ILE A 16 21.73 -5.71 -5.18
CA ILE A 16 22.00 -5.85 -3.74
C ILE A 16 20.79 -5.35 -2.92
N ALA A 17 20.15 -4.24 -3.30
CA ALA A 17 18.95 -3.74 -2.64
C ALA A 17 17.81 -4.77 -2.70
N VAL A 18 17.59 -5.39 -3.86
CA VAL A 18 16.59 -6.47 -4.00
C VAL A 18 16.93 -7.65 -3.08
N ILE A 19 18.18 -8.11 -3.06
CA ILE A 19 18.63 -9.19 -2.15
C ILE A 19 18.45 -8.79 -0.67
N HIS A 20 18.74 -7.53 -0.34
CA HIS A 20 18.59 -6.98 1.01
C HIS A 20 17.12 -7.01 1.45
N THR A 21 16.16 -6.63 0.59
CA THR A 21 14.72 -6.70 0.89
C THR A 21 14.29 -8.12 1.32
N PHE A 22 14.82 -9.15 0.66
CA PHE A 22 14.56 -10.56 1.02
C PHE A 22 15.31 -11.02 2.28
N SER A 23 16.33 -10.28 2.71
CA SER A 23 17.22 -10.60 3.82
C SER A 23 16.87 -9.83 5.10
N THR A 24 15.85 -8.97 5.11
CA THR A 24 15.43 -8.15 6.28
C THR A 24 15.23 -8.97 7.56
N LYS A 25 14.61 -10.15 7.48
CA LYS A 25 14.46 -11.07 8.62
C LYS A 25 15.77 -11.52 9.24
N TYR A 26 16.84 -11.59 8.45
CA TYR A 26 18.17 -11.90 8.97
C TYR A 26 18.71 -10.73 9.80
N PHE A 27 18.54 -9.49 9.33
CA PHE A 27 18.91 -8.29 10.06
C PHE A 27 18.10 -8.09 11.34
N GLU A 28 16.80 -8.40 11.34
CA GLU A 28 15.98 -8.42 12.56
C GLU A 28 16.52 -9.40 13.62
N ARG A 29 16.96 -10.60 13.20
CA ARG A 29 17.61 -11.56 14.11
C ARG A 29 18.96 -11.05 14.62
N LEU A 30 19.71 -10.34 13.78
CA LEU A 30 20.95 -9.68 14.20
C LEU A 30 20.68 -8.58 15.24
N ALA A 31 19.60 -7.83 15.09
CA ALA A 31 19.21 -6.80 16.05
C ALA A 31 18.97 -7.37 17.46
N HIS A 32 18.37 -8.57 17.55
CA HIS A 32 18.17 -9.27 18.81
C HIS A 32 19.45 -9.91 19.38
N SER A 33 20.35 -10.38 18.53
CA SER A 33 21.57 -11.08 18.96
C SER A 33 22.78 -10.16 19.18
N GLN A 34 22.77 -8.93 18.65
CA GLN A 34 23.84 -7.94 18.79
C GLN A 34 23.32 -6.61 19.37
N PRO A 35 23.11 -6.51 20.69
CA PRO A 35 22.46 -5.37 21.32
C PRO A 35 23.17 -4.03 21.08
N ASN A 36 24.51 -4.04 21.02
CA ASN A 36 25.34 -2.84 20.85
C ASN A 36 25.12 -2.12 19.51
N HIS A 37 24.64 -2.83 18.48
CA HIS A 37 24.32 -2.28 17.16
C HIS A 37 22.85 -2.51 16.77
N SER A 38 21.99 -2.84 17.74
CA SER A 38 20.58 -3.18 17.52
C SER A 38 19.84 -2.12 16.71
N GLY A 39 20.10 -0.83 16.94
CA GLY A 39 19.49 0.26 16.17
C GLY A 39 19.81 0.22 14.68
N LEU A 40 21.06 -0.05 14.30
CA LEU A 40 21.47 -0.19 12.90
C LEU A 40 20.82 -1.43 12.27
N TRP A 41 20.83 -2.55 12.99
CA TRP A 41 20.22 -3.79 12.51
C TRP A 41 18.71 -3.69 12.38
N HIS A 42 18.05 -2.95 13.27
CA HIS A 42 16.64 -2.61 13.12
C HIS A 42 16.40 -1.77 11.88
N LEU A 43 17.19 -0.72 11.65
CA LEU A 43 17.06 0.10 10.45
C LEU A 43 17.21 -0.73 9.16
N LEU A 44 18.21 -1.63 9.11
CA LEU A 44 18.42 -2.54 7.98
C LEU A 44 17.38 -3.69 7.92
N GLY A 45 16.64 -3.91 9.00
CA GLY A 45 15.54 -4.87 9.06
C GLY A 45 14.23 -4.31 8.49
N GLU A 46 14.06 -2.99 8.40
CA GLU A 46 12.86 -2.37 7.83
C GLU A 46 12.92 -2.42 6.29
N VAL A 47 11.93 -3.03 5.65
CA VAL A 47 11.88 -3.14 4.17
C VAL A 47 11.81 -1.77 3.50
N GLU A 48 11.18 -0.79 4.14
CA GLU A 48 11.06 0.59 3.66
C GLU A 48 12.40 1.35 3.71
N ALA A 49 13.38 0.92 4.52
CA ALA A 49 14.69 1.59 4.56
C ALA A 49 15.60 1.19 3.38
N VAL A 50 15.37 0.01 2.79
CA VAL A 50 16.35 -0.68 1.94
C VAL A 50 16.75 0.16 0.73
N PHE A 51 15.79 0.63 -0.07
CA PHE A 51 16.09 1.38 -1.28
C PHE A 51 16.65 2.76 -0.99
N GLY A 52 16.16 3.45 0.05
CA GLY A 52 16.70 4.73 0.47
C GLY A 52 18.16 4.63 0.94
N PHE A 53 18.49 3.59 1.70
CA PHE A 53 19.86 3.32 2.15
C PHE A 53 20.80 3.09 0.96
N TRP A 54 20.43 2.21 0.03
CA TRP A 54 21.27 1.92 -1.14
C TRP A 54 21.34 3.08 -2.15
N ALA A 55 20.32 3.92 -2.22
CA ALA A 55 20.37 5.16 -2.98
C ALA A 55 21.42 6.13 -2.41
N MET A 56 21.52 6.27 -1.09
CA MET A 56 22.58 7.06 -0.47
C MET A 56 23.97 6.51 -0.81
N VAL A 57 24.13 5.18 -0.77
CA VAL A 57 25.39 4.53 -1.17
C VAL A 57 25.74 4.84 -2.64
N LEU A 58 24.75 4.77 -3.55
CA LEU A 58 24.95 5.16 -4.95
C LEU A 58 25.42 6.62 -5.09
N VAL A 59 24.78 7.55 -4.37
CA VAL A 59 25.18 8.96 -4.39
C VAL A 59 26.63 9.10 -3.92
N VAL A 60 27.04 8.42 -2.85
CA VAL A 60 28.45 8.41 -2.41
C VAL A 60 29.40 7.94 -3.52
N PHE A 61 29.07 6.86 -4.24
CA PHE A 61 29.85 6.42 -5.39
C PHE A 61 29.91 7.47 -6.51
N MET A 62 28.80 8.17 -6.79
CA MET A 62 28.79 9.26 -7.77
C MET A 62 29.74 10.38 -7.39
N PHE A 63 29.73 10.82 -6.12
CA PHE A 63 30.64 11.86 -5.64
C PHE A 63 32.11 11.50 -5.89
N PHE A 64 32.49 10.23 -5.70
CA PHE A 64 33.87 9.78 -5.90
C PHE A 64 34.25 9.52 -7.37
N ILE A 65 33.32 9.08 -8.22
CA ILE A 65 33.63 8.63 -9.58
C ILE A 65 33.38 9.74 -10.62
N ILE A 66 32.22 10.38 -10.57
CA ILE A 66 31.81 11.42 -11.53
C ILE A 66 31.92 12.83 -10.95
N GLY A 67 32.24 12.97 -9.66
CA GLY A 67 32.47 14.24 -8.98
C GLY A 67 31.22 14.84 -8.35
N GLN A 68 31.43 15.79 -7.44
CA GLN A 68 30.38 16.45 -6.66
C GLN A 68 29.29 17.12 -7.53
N THR A 69 29.68 17.90 -8.53
CA THR A 69 28.74 18.67 -9.35
C THR A 69 27.75 17.76 -10.08
N SER A 70 28.25 16.73 -10.77
CA SER A 70 27.40 15.78 -11.50
C SER A 70 26.57 14.89 -10.56
N ALA A 71 27.09 14.55 -9.38
CA ALA A 71 26.31 13.83 -8.37
C ALA A 71 25.14 14.66 -7.83
N ILE A 72 25.37 15.95 -7.54
CA ILE A 72 24.31 16.88 -7.12
C ILE A 72 23.29 17.07 -8.25
N GLU A 73 23.75 17.33 -9.48
CA GLU A 73 22.87 17.49 -10.64
C GLU A 73 22.00 16.25 -10.88
N TYR A 74 22.56 15.05 -10.71
CA TYR A 74 21.79 13.82 -10.82
C TYR A 74 20.63 13.78 -9.81
N VAL A 75 20.92 14.09 -8.54
CA VAL A 75 19.95 14.10 -7.44
C VAL A 75 18.91 15.20 -7.63
N ASP A 76 19.33 16.42 -8.01
CA ASP A 76 18.46 17.59 -8.17
C ASP A 76 17.50 17.46 -9.36
N THR A 77 17.89 16.72 -10.40
CA THR A 77 17.05 16.48 -11.58
C THR A 77 16.02 15.37 -11.39
N ARG A 78 16.05 14.65 -10.27
CA ARG A 78 15.03 13.64 -9.96
C ARG A 78 13.73 14.28 -9.47
N ASN A 79 12.60 13.62 -9.73
CA ASN A 79 11.30 14.06 -9.23
C ASN A 79 10.98 13.41 -7.88
N TYR A 80 10.91 14.23 -6.82
CA TYR A 80 10.53 13.79 -5.47
C TYR A 80 9.09 14.17 -5.09
N THR A 81 8.30 14.66 -6.04
CA THR A 81 6.91 15.09 -5.80
C THR A 81 6.08 13.93 -5.29
N GLU A 82 6.17 12.75 -5.90
CA GLU A 82 5.41 11.56 -5.53
C GLU A 82 5.81 11.04 -4.13
N PRO A 83 7.10 10.83 -3.79
CA PRO A 83 7.49 10.47 -2.41
C PRO A 83 6.97 11.45 -1.34
N LEU A 84 7.09 12.76 -1.58
CA LEU A 84 6.62 13.78 -0.63
C LEU A 84 5.10 13.80 -0.53
N PHE A 85 4.41 13.59 -1.64
CA PHE A 85 2.96 13.49 -1.67
C PHE A 85 2.47 12.28 -0.88
N VAL A 86 3.09 11.10 -1.07
CA VAL A 86 2.78 9.89 -0.29
C VAL A 86 2.94 10.14 1.21
N PHE A 87 4.04 10.78 1.61
CA PHE A 87 4.26 11.14 3.00
C PHE A 87 3.09 11.96 3.57
N ALA A 88 2.75 13.05 2.89
CA ALA A 88 1.70 13.97 3.34
C ALA A 88 0.33 13.29 3.39
N ILE A 89 -0.07 12.59 2.31
CA ILE A 89 -1.39 11.98 2.21
C ILE A 89 -1.55 10.83 3.20
N MET A 90 -0.54 9.97 3.39
CA MET A 90 -0.60 8.87 4.37
C MET A 90 -0.83 9.40 5.78
N VAL A 91 -0.12 10.44 6.18
CA VAL A 91 -0.25 11.03 7.52
C VAL A 91 -1.62 11.66 7.74
N ILE A 92 -2.13 12.44 6.77
CA ILE A 92 -3.45 13.08 6.87
C ILE A 92 -4.56 12.03 6.86
N ALA A 93 -4.49 11.07 5.94
CA ALA A 93 -5.52 10.05 5.74
C ALA A 93 -5.63 9.04 6.89
N ALA A 94 -4.51 8.72 7.54
CA ALA A 94 -4.49 7.86 8.73
C ALA A 94 -4.84 8.60 10.03
N SER A 95 -5.17 9.89 9.97
CA SER A 95 -5.59 10.64 11.16
C SER A 95 -6.88 10.07 11.76
N LYS A 96 -6.96 10.15 13.10
CA LYS A 96 -8.11 9.66 13.86
C LYS A 96 -9.46 10.16 13.32
N PRO A 97 -9.66 11.45 13.00
CA PRO A 97 -10.96 11.92 12.52
C PRO A 97 -11.39 11.30 11.18
N ILE A 98 -10.44 11.01 10.30
CA ILE A 98 -10.70 10.33 9.02
C ILE A 98 -11.05 8.86 9.27
N LEU A 99 -10.31 8.15 10.12
CA LEU A 99 -10.61 6.75 10.47
C LEU A 99 -11.97 6.61 11.18
N VAL A 100 -12.32 7.56 12.06
CA VAL A 100 -13.64 7.61 12.70
C VAL A 100 -14.75 7.79 11.68
N LEU A 101 -14.58 8.70 10.71
CA LEU A 101 -15.53 8.89 9.62
C LEU A 101 -15.71 7.61 8.81
N ALA A 102 -14.62 6.97 8.39
CA ALA A 102 -14.67 5.73 7.64
C ALA A 102 -15.37 4.60 8.45
N GLY A 103 -15.08 4.48 9.75
CA GLY A 103 -15.80 3.56 10.63
C GLY A 103 -17.29 3.88 10.79
N ARG A 104 -17.69 5.17 10.79
CA ARG A 104 -19.10 5.59 10.77
C ARG A 104 -19.78 5.14 9.47
N ILE A 105 -19.13 5.32 8.32
CA ILE A 105 -19.65 4.86 7.01
C ILE A 105 -19.91 3.35 7.05
N VAL A 106 -18.95 2.55 7.53
CA VAL A 106 -19.12 1.09 7.65
C VAL A 106 -20.32 0.72 8.52
N ARG A 107 -20.49 1.37 9.68
CA ARG A 107 -21.62 1.09 10.59
C ARG A 107 -22.98 1.41 9.96
N VAL A 108 -23.07 2.52 9.24
CA VAL A 108 -24.28 2.99 8.55
C VAL A 108 -24.61 2.07 7.38
N VAL A 109 -23.65 1.78 6.50
CA VAL A 109 -23.87 0.87 5.36
C VAL A 109 -24.30 -0.51 5.87
N ALA A 110 -23.61 -1.06 6.87
CA ALA A 110 -23.98 -2.34 7.45
C ALA A 110 -25.37 -2.33 8.14
N SER A 111 -25.97 -1.17 8.46
CA SER A 111 -27.29 -1.10 9.12
C SER A 111 -28.45 -1.10 8.16
N VAL A 112 -28.20 -0.72 6.91
CA VAL A 112 -29.25 -0.65 5.88
C VAL A 112 -29.33 -1.94 5.06
N ILE A 113 -28.33 -2.82 5.15
CA ILE A 113 -28.37 -4.14 4.48
C ILE A 113 -29.33 -5.06 5.26
N PRO A 114 -30.39 -5.61 4.61
CA PRO A 114 -31.44 -6.37 5.27
C PRO A 114 -31.05 -7.85 5.53
N ILE A 115 -29.90 -8.08 6.17
CA ILE A 115 -29.41 -9.42 6.59
C ILE A 115 -28.94 -9.37 8.04
N ASP A 116 -28.48 -10.50 8.61
CA ASP A 116 -27.97 -10.50 9.98
C ASP A 116 -26.84 -9.46 10.16
N ARG A 117 -26.88 -8.74 11.29
CA ARG A 117 -26.01 -7.60 11.57
C ARG A 117 -24.53 -7.97 11.59
N GLN A 118 -24.16 -9.19 12.01
CA GLN A 118 -22.76 -9.65 11.97
C GLN A 118 -22.32 -9.88 10.54
N VAL A 119 -23.16 -10.57 9.76
CA VAL A 119 -22.90 -10.89 8.35
C VAL A 119 -22.78 -9.59 7.54
N ALA A 120 -23.71 -8.65 7.70
CA ALA A 120 -23.69 -7.35 7.04
C ALA A 120 -22.42 -6.56 7.37
N TYR A 121 -22.02 -6.53 8.64
CA TYR A 121 -20.82 -5.80 9.05
C TYR A 121 -19.54 -6.44 8.53
N PHE A 122 -19.45 -7.77 8.56
CA PHE A 122 -18.31 -8.51 8.00
C PHE A 122 -18.16 -8.22 6.51
N PHE A 123 -19.25 -8.40 5.75
CA PHE A 123 -19.31 -8.09 4.32
C PHE A 123 -18.91 -6.65 4.03
N THR A 124 -19.50 -5.68 4.76
CA THR A 124 -19.22 -4.25 4.57
C THR A 124 -17.76 -3.93 4.86
N THR A 125 -17.18 -4.56 5.89
CA THR A 125 -15.76 -4.35 6.23
C THR A 125 -14.83 -4.87 5.13
N LEU A 126 -15.14 -6.02 4.51
CA LEU A 126 -14.32 -6.59 3.44
C LEU A 126 -14.60 -6.03 2.03
N SER A 127 -15.64 -5.21 1.86
CA SER A 127 -15.99 -4.60 0.58
C SER A 127 -15.78 -3.08 0.60
N ILE A 128 -16.49 -2.38 1.47
CA ILE A 128 -16.51 -0.91 1.50
C ILE A 128 -15.19 -0.36 2.00
N VAL A 129 -14.58 -0.93 3.05
CA VAL A 129 -13.29 -0.39 3.56
C VAL A 129 -12.18 -0.46 2.50
N PRO A 130 -11.99 -1.58 1.78
CA PRO A 130 -11.05 -1.62 0.66
C PRO A 130 -11.28 -0.55 -0.41
N LEU A 131 -12.52 -0.27 -0.79
CA LEU A 131 -12.83 0.79 -1.77
C LEU A 131 -12.64 2.19 -1.19
N LEU A 132 -12.96 2.40 0.10
CA LEU A 132 -12.63 3.62 0.82
C LEU A 132 -11.13 3.87 0.87
N GLY A 133 -10.31 2.82 0.81
CA GLY A 133 -8.86 2.90 0.65
C GLY A 133 -8.43 3.76 -0.52
N SER A 134 -9.24 3.84 -1.58
CA SER A 134 -8.95 4.73 -2.71
C SER A 134 -9.13 6.23 -2.40
N PHE A 135 -9.82 6.57 -1.33
CA PHE A 135 -10.04 7.97 -0.92
C PHE A 135 -9.20 8.38 0.28
N ILE A 136 -8.82 7.42 1.12
CA ILE A 136 -7.95 7.69 2.28
C ILE A 136 -6.51 7.29 1.96
N THR A 137 -6.22 6.00 1.79
CA THR A 137 -5.00 5.34 1.30
C THR A 137 -5.12 3.86 1.66
N GLU A 138 -4.36 2.99 1.00
CA GLU A 138 -4.37 1.56 1.33
C GLU A 138 -3.93 1.24 2.78
N PRO A 139 -2.84 1.85 3.33
CA PRO A 139 -2.44 1.60 4.72
C PRO A 139 -3.52 2.00 5.74
N ALA A 140 -4.16 3.16 5.56
CA ALA A 140 -5.22 3.63 6.45
C ALA A 140 -6.44 2.70 6.41
N ALA A 141 -6.84 2.26 5.21
CA ALA A 141 -7.94 1.30 5.04
C ALA A 141 -7.61 -0.07 5.65
N MET A 142 -6.37 -0.55 5.49
CA MET A 142 -5.93 -1.82 6.09
C MET A 142 -5.99 -1.77 7.61
N THR A 143 -5.43 -0.72 8.22
CA THR A 143 -5.46 -0.52 9.68
C THR A 143 -6.89 -0.45 10.20
N LEU A 144 -7.77 0.31 9.54
CA LEU A 144 -9.18 0.38 9.90
C LEU A 144 -9.85 -0.99 9.81
N ALA A 145 -9.77 -1.67 8.66
CA ALA A 145 -10.39 -2.96 8.46
C ALA A 145 -9.89 -3.99 9.48
N ALA A 146 -8.57 -4.04 9.72
CA ALA A 146 -7.98 -4.93 10.69
C ALA A 146 -8.52 -4.67 12.11
N PHE A 147 -8.66 -3.42 12.54
CA PHE A 147 -9.27 -3.10 13.85
C PHE A 147 -10.75 -3.46 13.92
N LEU A 148 -11.54 -3.14 12.88
CA LEU A 148 -12.97 -3.47 12.84
C LEU A 148 -13.19 -4.99 12.87
N LEU A 149 -12.35 -5.76 12.17
CA LEU A 149 -12.37 -7.21 12.16
C LEU A 149 -11.90 -7.78 13.50
N ARG A 150 -10.82 -7.22 14.06
CA ARG A 150 -10.27 -7.61 15.36
C ARG A 150 -11.32 -7.53 16.44
N ASP A 151 -11.88 -6.33 16.62
CA ASP A 151 -12.74 -6.00 17.75
C ASP A 151 -14.07 -6.74 17.71
N ARG A 152 -14.56 -7.04 16.51
CA ARG A 152 -15.86 -7.69 16.33
C ARG A 152 -15.79 -9.20 16.16
N PHE A 153 -14.78 -9.75 15.49
CA PHE A 153 -14.78 -11.16 15.09
C PHE A 153 -13.61 -11.95 15.69
N TYR A 154 -12.37 -11.48 15.56
CA TYR A 154 -11.20 -12.26 16.02
C TYR A 154 -11.17 -12.43 17.55
N THR A 155 -11.66 -11.44 18.31
CA THR A 155 -11.79 -11.53 19.78
C THR A 155 -12.84 -12.55 20.23
N GLN A 156 -13.76 -12.97 19.35
CA GLN A 156 -14.80 -13.96 19.66
C GLN A 156 -14.37 -15.41 19.38
N GLY A 157 -13.14 -15.63 18.90
CA GLY A 157 -12.61 -16.98 18.64
C GLY A 157 -13.19 -17.64 17.39
N ILE A 158 -13.21 -16.92 16.26
CA ILE A 158 -13.57 -17.47 14.94
C ILE A 158 -12.64 -18.60 14.50
N SER A 159 -13.13 -19.45 13.61
CA SER A 159 -12.40 -20.60 13.09
C SER A 159 -11.14 -20.17 12.35
N ASN A 160 -10.09 -21.01 12.42
CA ASN A 160 -8.84 -20.73 11.73
C ASN A 160 -9.02 -20.59 10.21
N LYS A 161 -9.99 -21.32 9.63
CA LYS A 161 -10.34 -21.20 8.21
C LYS A 161 -10.90 -19.81 7.89
N LEU A 162 -11.80 -19.29 8.74
CA LEU A 162 -12.34 -17.94 8.58
C LEU A 162 -11.25 -16.88 8.79
N MET A 163 -10.33 -17.06 9.76
CA MET A 163 -9.21 -16.13 9.95
C MET A 163 -8.33 -16.01 8.69
N TYR A 164 -7.83 -17.13 8.16
CA TYR A 164 -6.99 -17.10 6.95
C TYR A 164 -7.77 -16.60 5.72
N GLY A 165 -9.02 -17.04 5.54
CA GLY A 165 -9.87 -16.56 4.43
C GLY A 165 -10.14 -15.07 4.49
N THR A 166 -10.42 -14.54 5.69
CA THR A 166 -10.62 -13.10 5.93
C THR A 166 -9.36 -12.32 5.59
N LEU A 167 -8.20 -12.77 6.05
CA LEU A 167 -6.94 -12.09 5.82
C LEU A 167 -6.55 -12.10 4.32
N GLY A 168 -6.72 -13.23 3.64
CA GLY A 168 -6.47 -13.35 2.20
C GLY A 168 -7.38 -12.44 1.37
N VAL A 169 -8.69 -12.43 1.65
CA VAL A 169 -9.63 -11.50 0.99
C VAL A 169 -9.28 -10.05 1.29
N LEU A 170 -8.98 -9.73 2.55
CA LEU A 170 -8.65 -8.37 2.96
C LEU A 170 -7.41 -7.84 2.21
N PHE A 171 -6.34 -8.62 2.14
CA PHE A 171 -5.10 -8.21 1.49
C PHE A 171 -5.31 -7.96 -0.01
N VAL A 172 -5.96 -8.90 -0.70
CA VAL A 172 -6.28 -8.75 -2.13
C VAL A 172 -7.21 -7.57 -2.36
N ASN A 173 -8.30 -7.47 -1.59
CA ASN A 173 -9.27 -6.40 -1.78
C ASN A 173 -8.67 -5.02 -1.49
N ILE A 174 -7.82 -4.86 -0.47
CA ILE A 174 -7.14 -3.58 -0.20
C ILE A 174 -6.23 -3.20 -1.38
N SER A 175 -5.44 -4.15 -1.88
CA SER A 175 -4.51 -3.93 -2.99
C SER A 175 -5.21 -3.50 -4.29
N ILE A 176 -6.33 -4.12 -4.65
CA ILE A 176 -7.07 -3.73 -5.87
C ILE A 176 -8.02 -2.56 -5.62
N GLY A 177 -8.56 -2.44 -4.41
CA GLY A 177 -9.52 -1.42 -4.01
C GLY A 177 -8.95 -0.01 -4.00
N GLY A 178 -7.63 0.15 -3.92
CA GLY A 178 -6.94 1.43 -4.05
C GLY A 178 -7.00 2.07 -5.44
N THR A 179 -7.45 1.34 -6.47
CA THR A 179 -7.37 1.75 -7.89
C THR A 179 -8.54 2.58 -8.42
N LEU A 180 -9.45 3.07 -7.56
CA LEU A 180 -10.54 3.95 -8.00
C LEU A 180 -10.04 5.39 -8.25
N THR A 181 -8.93 5.81 -7.65
CA THR A 181 -8.33 7.14 -7.74
C THR A 181 -6.84 7.04 -8.09
N PRO A 182 -6.23 8.11 -8.64
CA PRO A 182 -4.83 8.06 -9.08
C PRO A 182 -3.80 8.22 -7.96
N PHE A 183 -4.23 8.41 -6.71
CA PHE A 183 -3.35 8.86 -5.62
C PHE A 183 -3.27 7.95 -4.41
N ALA A 184 -4.17 6.96 -4.29
CA ALA A 184 -4.28 6.14 -3.09
C ALA A 184 -3.40 4.90 -3.08
N ALA A 185 -3.31 4.21 -4.23
CA ALA A 185 -2.46 3.04 -4.38
C ALA A 185 -1.06 3.49 -4.82
N PRO A 186 0.01 3.19 -4.04
CA PRO A 186 1.38 3.43 -4.45
C PRO A 186 1.70 3.01 -5.91
N PRO A 187 1.31 1.80 -6.39
CA PRO A 187 1.62 1.40 -7.76
C PRO A 187 0.96 2.27 -8.85
N VAL A 188 -0.20 2.86 -8.56
CA VAL A 188 -0.87 3.79 -9.47
C VAL A 188 -0.21 5.15 -9.41
N LEU A 189 0.07 5.65 -8.19
CA LEU A 189 0.65 6.96 -7.98
C LEU A 189 2.01 7.11 -8.70
N MET A 190 2.86 6.07 -8.64
CA MET A 190 4.19 6.09 -9.26
C MET A 190 4.17 6.32 -10.78
N VAL A 191 3.02 6.08 -11.43
CA VAL A 191 2.88 6.19 -12.88
C VAL A 191 1.83 7.22 -13.31
N ALA A 192 0.97 7.67 -12.39
CA ALA A 192 -0.20 8.48 -12.72
C ALA A 192 0.18 9.81 -13.39
N ALA A 193 1.12 10.56 -12.80
CA ALA A 193 1.59 11.81 -13.38
C ALA A 193 2.30 11.60 -14.73
N LYS A 194 3.10 10.52 -14.85
CA LYS A 194 3.87 10.21 -16.07
C LYS A 194 2.98 9.80 -17.24
N TRP A 195 1.90 9.06 -16.97
CA TRP A 195 1.01 8.52 -18.00
C TRP A 195 -0.33 9.25 -18.11
N GLY A 196 -0.53 10.32 -17.34
CA GLY A 196 -1.74 11.12 -17.37
C GLY A 196 -2.96 10.38 -16.84
N PHE A 197 -2.79 9.50 -15.85
CA PHE A 197 -3.92 8.81 -15.23
C PHE A 197 -4.62 9.76 -14.27
N ASP A 198 -5.74 10.32 -14.72
CA ASP A 198 -6.61 11.14 -13.91
C ASP A 198 -7.71 10.30 -13.22
N MET A 199 -8.56 10.98 -12.45
CA MET A 199 -9.70 10.35 -11.78
C MET A 199 -10.62 9.62 -12.76
N GLN A 200 -10.88 10.22 -13.93
CA GLN A 200 -11.79 9.65 -14.91
C GLN A 200 -11.23 8.37 -15.49
N PHE A 201 -9.96 8.38 -15.90
CA PHE A 201 -9.26 7.22 -16.42
C PHE A 201 -9.22 6.09 -15.40
N MET A 202 -8.87 6.39 -14.14
CA MET A 202 -8.85 5.36 -13.09
C MET A 202 -10.22 4.71 -12.91
N LEU A 203 -11.28 5.51 -12.82
CA LEU A 203 -12.66 5.00 -12.68
C LEU A 203 -13.13 4.20 -13.90
N SER A 204 -12.84 4.64 -15.12
CA SER A 204 -13.31 3.99 -16.36
C SER A 204 -12.50 2.75 -16.75
N THR A 205 -11.23 2.67 -16.33
CA THR A 205 -10.30 1.63 -16.77
C THR A 205 -10.07 0.56 -15.70
N PHE A 206 -9.89 0.96 -14.44
CA PHE A 206 -9.54 0.05 -13.33
C PHE A 206 -10.65 -0.05 -12.28
N GLY A 207 -11.19 1.09 -11.85
CA GLY A 207 -11.98 1.22 -10.63
C GLY A 207 -13.25 0.37 -10.62
N TRP A 208 -14.00 0.31 -11.72
CA TRP A 208 -15.20 -0.52 -11.79
C TRP A 208 -14.89 -2.03 -11.79
N LYS A 209 -13.80 -2.45 -12.44
CA LYS A 209 -13.33 -3.85 -12.44
C LYS A 209 -12.89 -4.27 -11.05
N ALA A 210 -12.10 -3.40 -10.39
CA ALA A 210 -11.68 -3.58 -9.01
C ALA A 210 -12.87 -3.65 -8.05
N ALA A 211 -13.87 -2.75 -8.20
CA ALA A 211 -15.07 -2.77 -7.39
C ALA A 211 -15.82 -4.09 -7.51
N ILE A 212 -16.03 -4.60 -8.73
CA ILE A 212 -16.66 -5.91 -8.95
C ILE A 212 -15.86 -7.02 -8.26
N ALA A 213 -14.55 -7.08 -8.46
CA ALA A 213 -13.70 -8.09 -7.83
C ALA A 213 -13.78 -8.04 -6.28
N VAL A 214 -13.70 -6.84 -5.70
CA VAL A 214 -13.81 -6.61 -4.25
C VAL A 214 -15.14 -7.14 -3.72
N PHE A 215 -16.25 -6.80 -4.39
CA PHE A 215 -17.58 -7.27 -3.98
C PHE A 215 -17.71 -8.79 -4.14
N VAL A 216 -17.27 -9.37 -5.25
CA VAL A 216 -17.33 -10.83 -5.46
C VAL A 216 -16.54 -11.57 -4.39
N ASN A 217 -15.32 -11.13 -4.08
CA ASN A 217 -14.48 -11.70 -3.02
C ASN A 217 -15.15 -11.62 -1.65
N ALA A 218 -15.69 -10.44 -1.31
CA ALA A 218 -16.38 -10.22 -0.04
C ALA A 218 -17.65 -11.07 0.08
N ILE A 219 -18.46 -11.15 -0.99
CA ILE A 219 -19.68 -11.98 -1.04
C ILE A 219 -19.32 -13.46 -0.88
N ALA A 220 -18.36 -13.96 -1.66
CA ALA A 220 -17.99 -15.36 -1.66
C ALA A 220 -17.54 -15.82 -0.26
N LEU A 221 -16.65 -15.06 0.38
CA LEU A 221 -16.19 -15.41 1.73
C LEU A 221 -17.30 -15.27 2.77
N THR A 222 -18.09 -14.20 2.70
CA THR A 222 -19.22 -13.99 3.62
C THR A 222 -20.23 -15.14 3.52
N PHE A 223 -20.52 -15.60 2.30
CA PHE A 223 -21.44 -16.71 2.06
C PHE A 223 -20.88 -18.04 2.59
N LEU A 224 -19.61 -18.34 2.32
CA LEU A 224 -18.94 -19.57 2.78
C LEU A 224 -18.98 -19.73 4.30
N PHE A 225 -18.93 -18.62 5.05
CA PHE A 225 -18.90 -18.62 6.50
C PHE A 225 -20.16 -18.02 7.15
N ALA A 226 -21.25 -17.81 6.39
CA ALA A 226 -22.46 -17.16 6.86
C ALA A 226 -23.05 -17.82 8.12
N LYS A 227 -22.99 -19.16 8.20
CA LYS A 227 -23.46 -19.92 9.38
C LYS A 227 -22.65 -19.61 10.63
N GLU A 228 -21.32 -19.58 10.51
CA GLU A 228 -20.42 -19.23 11.60
C GLU A 228 -20.63 -17.77 12.03
N LEU A 229 -20.74 -16.85 11.06
CA LEU A 229 -20.98 -15.43 11.29
C LEU A 229 -22.32 -15.18 12.02
N THR A 230 -23.38 -15.87 11.62
CA THR A 230 -24.72 -15.72 12.22
C THR A 230 -24.79 -16.31 13.64
N ALA A 231 -23.99 -17.33 13.93
CA ALA A 231 -23.94 -17.95 15.25
C ALA A 231 -23.16 -17.11 16.29
N MET A 232 -22.47 -16.05 15.87
CA MET A 232 -21.67 -15.21 16.77
C MET A 232 -22.53 -14.34 17.69
N LYS A 233 -21.95 -14.00 18.85
CA LYS A 233 -22.60 -13.07 19.78
C LYS A 233 -22.64 -11.69 19.13
N LYS A 234 -23.82 -11.07 19.17
CA LYS A 234 -24.00 -9.69 18.74
C LYS A 234 -23.28 -8.79 19.76
N PRO A 235 -22.32 -7.95 19.35
CA PRO A 235 -21.71 -6.96 20.24
C PRO A 235 -22.81 -6.06 20.80
N ALA A 236 -22.68 -5.68 22.07
CA ALA A 236 -23.50 -4.60 22.61
C ALA A 236 -23.26 -3.34 21.76
N GLU A 237 -24.33 -2.67 21.33
CA GLU A 237 -24.25 -1.42 20.55
C GLU A 237 -23.65 -0.24 21.35
N ASN A 238 -23.33 -0.46 22.63
CA ASN A 238 -22.86 0.52 23.60
C ASN A 238 -21.32 0.61 23.68
N GLY A 239 -20.64 0.59 22.53
CA GLY A 239 -19.25 1.08 22.50
C GLY A 239 -19.21 2.57 22.85
N PRO A 240 -18.11 3.11 23.40
CA PRO A 240 -17.99 4.55 23.62
C PRO A 240 -18.33 5.28 22.33
N LYS A 241 -19.30 6.21 22.38
CA LYS A 241 -19.49 7.14 21.27
C LYS A 241 -18.22 7.97 21.19
N GLU A 242 -17.37 7.69 20.21
CA GLU A 242 -16.33 8.62 19.82
C GLU A 242 -17.03 9.85 19.25
N ASP A 243 -17.30 10.79 20.15
CA ASP A 243 -17.85 12.11 19.87
C ASP A 243 -16.78 12.96 19.20
N MET A 244 -16.42 12.56 17.98
CA MET A 244 -15.63 13.37 17.07
C MET A 244 -16.52 14.47 16.51
N PRO A 245 -16.23 15.76 16.79
CA PRO A 245 -17.01 16.86 16.26
C PRO A 245 -16.94 16.90 14.73
N VAL A 246 -18.07 17.18 14.09
CA VAL A 246 -18.17 17.18 12.62
C VAL A 246 -17.20 18.20 12.00
N TRP A 247 -17.00 19.35 12.63
CA TRP A 247 -16.08 20.37 12.13
C TRP A 247 -14.62 19.88 12.12
N VAL A 248 -14.19 19.08 13.11
CA VAL A 248 -12.84 18.50 13.13
C VAL A 248 -12.67 17.57 11.93
N ILE A 249 -13.66 16.71 11.65
CA ILE A 249 -13.67 15.82 10.48
C ILE A 249 -13.61 16.65 9.19
N ALA A 250 -14.46 17.68 9.08
CA ALA A 250 -14.50 18.56 7.91
C ALA A 250 -13.15 19.26 7.66
N THR A 251 -12.47 19.72 8.72
CA THR A 251 -11.13 20.30 8.59
C THR A 251 -10.11 19.29 8.06
N HIS A 252 -10.09 18.05 8.57
CA HIS A 252 -9.17 17.02 8.06
C HIS A 252 -9.46 16.66 6.61
N LEU A 253 -10.75 16.56 6.23
CA LEU A 253 -11.16 16.34 4.85
C LEU A 253 -10.72 17.50 3.94
N LEU A 254 -10.81 18.75 4.41
CA LEU A 254 -10.36 19.90 3.65
C LEU A 254 -8.85 19.85 3.38
N PHE A 255 -8.05 19.47 4.39
CA PHE A 255 -6.61 19.25 4.20
C PHE A 255 -6.31 18.11 3.25
N LEU A 256 -7.00 16.98 3.40
CA LEU A 256 -6.84 15.81 2.54
C LEU A 256 -7.14 16.17 1.08
N VAL A 257 -8.30 16.78 0.83
CA VAL A 257 -8.70 17.26 -0.50
C VAL A 257 -7.72 18.31 -1.03
N GLY A 258 -7.29 19.24 -0.19
CA GLY A 258 -6.30 20.26 -0.58
C GLY A 258 -4.99 19.66 -1.05
N VAL A 259 -4.43 18.70 -0.30
CA VAL A 259 -3.20 18.00 -0.69
C VAL A 259 -3.38 17.26 -2.03
N VAL A 260 -4.52 16.58 -2.23
CA VAL A 260 -4.85 15.89 -3.50
C VAL A 260 -4.98 16.86 -4.67
N VAL A 261 -5.69 17.98 -4.50
CA VAL A 261 -5.88 19.00 -5.55
C VAL A 261 -4.54 19.59 -5.98
N PHE A 262 -3.63 19.80 -5.03
CA PHE A 262 -2.30 20.33 -5.29
C PHE A 262 -1.22 19.26 -5.46
N ALA A 263 -1.57 17.99 -5.74
CA ALA A 263 -0.63 16.86 -5.78
C ALA A 263 0.56 17.06 -6.73
N HIS A 264 0.38 17.84 -7.81
CA HIS A 264 1.45 18.16 -8.76
C HIS A 264 2.35 19.35 -8.36
N HIS A 265 2.08 19.98 -7.21
CA HIS A 265 2.79 21.15 -6.71
C HIS A 265 3.35 20.91 -5.30
N ALA A 266 4.56 20.32 -5.24
CA ALA A 266 5.24 19.96 -3.98
C ALA A 266 5.22 21.05 -2.91
N ALA A 267 5.59 22.29 -3.26
CA ALA A 267 5.61 23.40 -2.31
C ALA A 267 4.23 23.70 -1.70
N MET A 268 3.16 23.61 -2.49
CA MET A 268 1.80 23.90 -2.05
C MET A 268 1.28 22.83 -1.10
N PHE A 269 1.33 21.55 -1.50
CA PHE A 269 0.82 20.49 -0.64
C PHE A 269 1.68 20.28 0.60
N MET A 270 3.00 20.50 0.54
CA MET A 270 3.86 20.46 1.72
C MET A 270 3.55 21.63 2.67
N GLY A 271 3.26 22.83 2.14
CA GLY A 271 2.78 23.95 2.95
C GLY A 271 1.47 23.62 3.68
N LEU A 272 0.51 23.03 2.97
CA LEU A 272 -0.74 22.53 3.58
C LEU A 272 -0.49 21.46 4.63
N PHE A 273 0.42 20.52 4.36
CA PHE A 273 0.79 19.46 5.29
C PHE A 273 1.44 20.01 6.57
N LEU A 274 2.37 20.96 6.45
CA LEU A 274 2.97 21.62 7.62
C LEU A 274 1.91 22.38 8.43
N PHE A 275 0.98 23.06 7.77
CA PHE A 275 -0.14 23.72 8.45
C PHE A 275 -1.07 22.71 9.15
N PHE A 276 -1.30 21.55 8.54
CA PHE A 276 -2.02 20.43 9.15
C PHE A 276 -1.34 19.91 10.42
N LEU A 277 -0.02 19.74 10.43
CA LEU A 277 0.73 19.35 11.64
C LEU A 277 0.58 20.39 12.76
N GLY A 278 0.62 21.68 12.42
CA GLY A 278 0.34 22.76 13.38
C GLY A 278 -1.08 22.68 13.94
N TYR A 279 -2.08 22.47 13.07
CA TYR A 279 -3.48 22.31 13.47
C TYR A 279 -3.71 21.10 14.39
N THR A 280 -3.18 19.93 14.04
CA THR A 280 -3.31 18.70 14.86
C THR A 280 -2.64 18.86 16.22
N THR A 281 -1.55 19.62 16.30
CA THR A 281 -0.90 19.98 17.57
C THR A 281 -1.81 20.90 18.41
N ALA A 282 -2.43 21.91 17.81
CA ALA A 282 -3.34 22.82 18.50
C ALA A 282 -4.62 22.13 19.01
N TYR A 283 -5.10 21.11 18.28
CA TYR A 283 -6.32 20.34 18.61
C TYR A 283 -6.02 18.90 19.05
N SER A 284 -4.95 18.71 19.85
CA SER A 284 -4.45 17.40 20.28
C SER A 284 -5.48 16.51 20.97
N ARG A 285 -6.52 17.09 21.60
CA ARG A 285 -7.65 16.35 22.21
C ARG A 285 -8.36 15.40 21.23
N TYR A 286 -8.38 15.75 19.95
CA TYR A 286 -9.08 14.97 18.91
C TYR A 286 -8.13 14.09 18.08
N GLN A 287 -6.86 14.01 18.48
CA GLN A 287 -5.80 13.33 17.71
C GLN A 287 -5.27 12.14 18.48
N ASP A 288 -4.94 11.08 17.75
CA ASP A 288 -3.97 10.10 18.19
C ASP A 288 -2.60 10.48 17.63
N ARG A 289 -1.54 9.74 18.02
CA ARG A 289 -0.21 9.96 17.45
C ARG A 289 -0.26 9.77 15.94
N LEU A 290 0.16 10.81 15.20
CA LEU A 290 0.30 10.74 13.75
C LEU A 290 1.40 9.76 13.34
N ILE A 291 1.19 9.06 12.23
CA ILE A 291 2.10 8.06 11.67
C ILE A 291 3.26 8.68 10.88
N LEU A 292 3.93 9.67 11.48
CA LEU A 292 5.01 10.42 10.83
C LEU A 292 6.20 9.52 10.49
N LYS A 293 6.55 8.59 11.38
CA LYS A 293 7.69 7.68 11.16
C LYS A 293 7.38 6.77 9.97
N GLU A 294 6.22 6.14 9.97
CA GLU A 294 5.78 5.18 8.96
C GLU A 294 5.68 5.86 7.59
N GLY A 295 5.01 7.02 7.52
CA GLY A 295 4.92 7.79 6.29
C GLY A 295 6.29 8.24 5.77
N LEU A 296 7.20 8.66 6.65
CA LEU A 296 8.55 9.06 6.27
C LEU A 296 9.38 7.89 5.73
N MET A 297 9.25 6.71 6.34
CA MET A 297 9.93 5.49 5.88
C MET A 297 9.47 5.10 4.47
N VAL A 298 8.16 5.14 4.19
CA VAL A 298 7.62 4.89 2.85
C VAL A 298 8.11 5.95 1.84
N ALA A 299 8.13 7.24 2.21
CA ALA A 299 8.67 8.26 1.33
C ALA A 299 10.17 8.10 1.09
N PHE A 300 10.93 7.67 2.10
CA PHE A 300 12.35 7.36 1.96
C PHE A 300 12.60 6.18 1.02
N PHE A 301 11.76 5.13 1.11
CA PHE A 301 11.74 4.02 0.15
C PHE A 301 11.53 4.51 -1.29
N LEU A 302 10.47 5.29 -1.51
CA LEU A 302 10.11 5.79 -2.85
C LEU A 302 11.15 6.76 -3.40
N ALA A 303 11.68 7.68 -2.58
CA ALA A 303 12.77 8.57 -2.99
C ALA A 303 14.04 7.76 -3.33
N GLY A 304 14.32 6.71 -2.56
CA GLY A 304 15.39 5.76 -2.85
C GLY A 304 15.20 5.04 -4.17
N LEU A 305 13.97 4.60 -4.49
CA LEU A 305 13.62 4.04 -5.79
C LEU A 305 13.82 5.06 -6.92
N VAL A 306 13.44 6.32 -6.72
CA VAL A 306 13.64 7.37 -7.72
C VAL A 306 15.11 7.52 -8.09
N VAL A 307 15.98 7.59 -7.07
CA VAL A 307 17.43 7.76 -7.23
C VAL A 307 18.11 6.48 -7.74
N LEU A 308 17.89 5.32 -7.11
CA LEU A 308 18.56 4.08 -7.47
C LEU A 308 17.99 3.47 -8.76
N GLY A 309 16.66 3.50 -8.87
CA GLY A 309 15.93 2.98 -10.02
C GLY A 309 16.13 3.83 -11.28
N GLY A 310 16.37 5.14 -11.14
CA GLY A 310 16.67 6.02 -12.28
C GLY A 310 17.89 5.59 -13.12
N MET A 311 18.80 4.78 -12.55
CA MET A 311 19.96 4.21 -13.26
C MET A 311 19.68 2.88 -13.97
N GLN A 312 18.45 2.35 -13.91
CA GLN A 312 18.10 1.02 -14.42
C GLN A 312 17.47 1.04 -15.81
N ALA A 313 17.18 2.23 -16.35
CA ALA A 313 16.45 2.37 -17.61
C ALA A 313 17.12 1.63 -18.78
N TRP A 314 18.45 1.66 -18.86
CA TRP A 314 19.21 1.14 -20.00
C TRP A 314 18.99 -0.36 -20.29
N TRP A 315 18.77 -1.20 -19.27
CA TRP A 315 18.52 -2.64 -19.44
C TRP A 315 17.03 -2.99 -19.35
N LEU A 316 16.27 -2.24 -18.55
CA LEU A 316 14.82 -2.40 -18.43
C LEU A 316 14.12 -2.11 -19.76
N GLN A 317 14.61 -1.11 -20.50
CA GLN A 317 14.05 -0.69 -21.78
C GLN A 317 13.93 -1.84 -22.78
N ASP A 318 15.02 -2.60 -22.96
CA ASP A 318 15.08 -3.71 -23.91
C ASP A 318 14.33 -4.94 -23.36
N THR A 319 14.45 -5.20 -22.06
CA THR A 319 13.83 -6.37 -21.41
C THR A 319 12.30 -6.29 -21.42
N LEU A 320 11.74 -5.13 -21.05
CA LEU A 320 10.29 -4.96 -20.89
C LEU A 320 9.57 -4.70 -22.21
N LYS A 321 10.19 -4.01 -23.18
CA LYS A 321 9.57 -3.81 -24.52
C LYS A 321 9.37 -5.12 -25.30
N GLY A 322 10.19 -6.14 -25.04
CA GLY A 322 10.05 -7.44 -25.70
C GLY A 322 8.93 -8.32 -25.13
N MET A 323 8.31 -7.93 -24.01
CA MET A 323 7.26 -8.72 -23.36
C MET A 323 5.89 -8.46 -23.98
N SER A 324 5.11 -9.52 -24.20
CA SER A 324 3.69 -9.37 -24.53
C SER A 324 2.92 -8.79 -23.33
N PRO A 325 1.80 -8.07 -23.55
CA PRO A 325 0.97 -7.56 -22.45
C PRO A 325 0.54 -8.63 -21.45
N THR A 326 0.23 -9.84 -21.94
CA THR A 326 -0.10 -10.99 -21.09
C THR A 326 1.09 -11.43 -20.23
N ALA A 327 2.28 -11.57 -20.82
CA ALA A 327 3.48 -11.93 -20.07
C ALA A 327 3.82 -10.86 -19.02
N LEU A 328 3.65 -9.58 -19.36
CA LEU A 328 3.86 -8.47 -18.45
C LEU A 328 2.87 -8.50 -17.28
N TYR A 329 1.59 -8.71 -17.53
CA TYR A 329 0.56 -8.77 -16.50
C TYR A 329 0.81 -9.91 -15.48
N TYR A 330 1.00 -11.13 -15.98
CA TYR A 330 1.25 -12.28 -15.10
C TYR A 330 2.63 -12.22 -14.45
N GLY A 331 3.63 -11.71 -15.17
CA GLY A 331 4.96 -11.45 -14.62
C GLY A 331 4.93 -10.45 -13.47
N ALA A 332 4.24 -9.31 -13.65
CA ALA A 332 4.05 -8.32 -12.60
C ALA A 332 3.26 -8.89 -11.42
N THR A 333 2.20 -9.67 -11.67
CA THR A 333 1.41 -10.34 -10.61
C THR A 333 2.29 -11.28 -9.78
N ALA A 334 3.09 -12.13 -10.42
CA ALA A 334 3.94 -13.10 -9.75
C ALA A 334 5.11 -12.43 -9.01
N LEU A 335 5.77 -11.46 -9.64
CA LEU A 335 6.87 -10.72 -9.02
C LEU A 335 6.39 -9.89 -7.82
N THR A 336 5.17 -9.35 -7.89
CA THR A 336 4.59 -8.61 -6.76
C THR A 336 4.36 -9.52 -5.55
N ALA A 337 4.06 -10.81 -5.74
CA ALA A 337 3.93 -11.72 -4.61
C ALA A 337 5.19 -11.78 -3.74
N ILE A 338 6.36 -11.41 -4.28
CA ILE A 338 7.64 -11.43 -3.59
C ILE A 338 8.31 -10.04 -3.50
N THR A 339 7.78 -9.01 -4.15
CA THR A 339 8.38 -7.68 -4.25
C THR A 339 7.31 -6.61 -4.06
N ASP A 340 7.68 -5.44 -3.57
CA ASP A 340 6.76 -4.31 -3.46
C ASP A 340 6.18 -3.89 -4.83
N ASN A 341 4.86 -3.68 -4.87
CA ASN A 341 4.11 -3.34 -6.09
C ASN A 341 4.47 -1.94 -6.66
N ALA A 342 4.81 -0.97 -5.81
CA ALA A 342 5.19 0.37 -6.22
C ALA A 342 6.57 0.37 -6.88
N ALA A 343 7.49 -0.48 -6.40
CA ALA A 343 8.78 -0.68 -7.04
C ALA A 343 8.62 -1.19 -8.48
N LEU A 344 7.78 -2.20 -8.71
CA LEU A 344 7.59 -2.79 -10.05
C LEU A 344 6.98 -1.80 -11.05
N THR A 345 5.95 -1.07 -10.63
CA THR A 345 5.32 -0.04 -11.48
C THR A 345 6.25 1.13 -11.75
N TYR A 346 7.02 1.58 -10.75
CA TYR A 346 8.04 2.59 -10.95
C TYR A 346 9.10 2.15 -11.97
N LEU A 347 9.64 0.93 -11.86
CA LEU A 347 10.64 0.43 -12.82
C LEU A 347 10.07 0.34 -14.24
N GLY A 348 8.84 -0.16 -14.39
CA GLY A 348 8.19 -0.18 -15.70
C GLY A 348 7.85 1.21 -16.22
N SER A 349 7.66 2.20 -15.35
CA SER A 349 7.50 3.60 -15.74
C SER A 349 8.73 4.15 -16.45
N LEU A 350 9.93 3.63 -16.17
CA LEU A 350 11.19 4.09 -16.78
C LEU A 350 11.26 3.78 -18.28
N VAL A 351 10.46 2.84 -18.76
CA VAL A 351 10.43 2.42 -20.16
C VAL A 351 9.72 3.47 -21.02
N GLU A 352 10.42 4.01 -22.01
CA GLU A 352 9.87 5.04 -22.90
C GLU A 352 9.13 4.43 -24.11
N GLY A 353 8.15 5.18 -24.65
CA GLY A 353 7.43 4.79 -25.88
C GLY A 353 6.56 3.54 -25.72
N VAL A 354 6.00 3.33 -24.53
CA VAL A 354 5.07 2.22 -24.24
C VAL A 354 3.65 2.55 -24.65
N ASP A 355 2.91 1.53 -25.11
CA ASP A 355 1.49 1.65 -25.48
C ASP A 355 0.57 1.52 -24.26
N ASP A 356 -0.74 1.74 -24.47
CA ASP A 356 -1.71 1.68 -23.37
C ASP A 356 -1.92 0.26 -22.84
N GLN A 357 -1.67 -0.77 -23.66
CA GLN A 357 -1.75 -2.17 -23.21
C GLN A 357 -0.65 -2.50 -22.22
N PHE A 358 0.58 -2.03 -22.46
CA PHE A 358 1.69 -2.14 -21.53
C PHE A 358 1.38 -1.46 -20.20
N LYS A 359 0.92 -0.19 -20.25
CA LYS A 359 0.60 0.60 -19.06
C LYS A 359 -0.48 -0.10 -18.23
N TYR A 360 -1.54 -0.58 -18.88
CA TYR A 360 -2.61 -1.33 -18.24
C TYR A 360 -2.10 -2.63 -17.63
N ALA A 361 -1.40 -3.46 -18.41
CA ALA A 361 -0.92 -4.77 -17.97
C ALA A 361 0.02 -4.68 -16.76
N LEU A 362 0.94 -3.71 -16.76
CA LEU A 362 1.87 -3.51 -15.66
C LEU A 362 1.12 -3.15 -14.37
N VAL A 363 0.27 -2.13 -14.41
CA VAL A 363 -0.44 -1.64 -13.22
C VAL A 363 -1.45 -2.66 -12.73
N ALA A 364 -2.25 -3.22 -13.64
CA ALA A 364 -3.25 -4.24 -13.29
C ALA A 364 -2.58 -5.50 -12.69
N GLY A 365 -1.43 -5.92 -13.24
CA GLY A 365 -0.69 -7.06 -12.71
C GLY A 365 -0.12 -6.77 -11.32
N ALA A 366 0.49 -5.60 -11.14
CA ALA A 366 1.06 -5.18 -9.86
C ALA A 366 0.00 -5.12 -8.75
N VAL A 367 -1.16 -4.50 -8.99
CA VAL A 367 -2.23 -4.42 -7.97
C VAL A 367 -2.89 -5.78 -7.71
N THR A 368 -2.96 -6.66 -8.71
CA THR A 368 -3.52 -8.01 -8.56
C THR A 368 -2.65 -8.88 -7.66
N GLY A 369 -1.33 -8.80 -7.80
CA GLY A 369 -0.39 -9.58 -7.00
C GLY A 369 -0.18 -9.07 -5.57
N GLY A 370 -0.52 -7.81 -5.29
CA GLY A 370 -0.22 -7.14 -4.01
C GLY A 370 -0.90 -7.75 -2.78
N GLY A 371 -1.90 -8.62 -2.95
CA GLY A 371 -2.54 -9.33 -1.85
C GLY A 371 -1.99 -10.72 -1.53
N LEU A 372 -1.05 -11.24 -2.33
CA LEU A 372 -0.63 -12.66 -2.26
C LEU A 372 0.23 -12.97 -1.02
N THR A 373 1.02 -12.01 -0.55
CA THR A 373 1.91 -12.21 0.63
C THR A 373 1.99 -10.96 1.49
N VAL A 374 2.60 -11.10 2.67
CA VAL A 374 2.80 -9.99 3.62
C VAL A 374 3.71 -8.90 3.06
N ILE A 375 4.67 -9.24 2.19
CA ILE A 375 5.65 -8.29 1.65
C ILE A 375 5.26 -7.71 0.29
N ALA A 376 4.16 -8.19 -0.29
CA ALA A 376 3.72 -7.82 -1.64
C ALA A 376 3.18 -6.38 -1.73
N ASN A 377 2.73 -5.83 -0.61
CA ASN A 377 2.19 -4.47 -0.54
C ASN A 377 2.41 -3.89 0.86
N ALA A 378 2.81 -2.63 0.95
CA ALA A 378 3.11 -1.91 2.20
C ALA A 378 2.02 -1.92 3.30
N PRO A 379 0.69 -1.97 2.99
CA PRO A 379 -0.35 -2.13 4.00
C PRO A 379 -0.35 -3.50 4.69
N ASN A 380 0.05 -4.57 4.00
CA ASN A 380 -0.13 -5.94 4.47
C ASN A 380 0.55 -6.23 5.82
N PRO A 381 1.78 -5.75 6.11
CA PRO A 381 2.40 -5.85 7.43
C PRO A 381 1.56 -5.23 8.54
N ALA A 382 0.84 -4.12 8.30
CA ALA A 382 -0.01 -3.49 9.30
C ALA A 382 -1.20 -4.39 9.66
N GLY A 383 -1.88 -4.96 8.65
CA GLY A 383 -2.97 -5.92 8.86
C GLY A 383 -2.48 -7.19 9.57
N PHE A 384 -1.32 -7.71 9.16
CA PHE A 384 -0.66 -8.83 9.80
C PHE A 384 -0.37 -8.54 11.28
N ALA A 385 0.25 -7.39 11.59
CA ALA A 385 0.67 -7.04 12.94
C ALA A 385 -0.52 -6.90 13.92
N ILE A 386 -1.66 -6.37 13.44
CA ILE A 386 -2.88 -6.20 14.24
C ILE A 386 -3.55 -7.54 14.55
N LEU A 387 -3.55 -8.47 13.58
CA LEU A 387 -4.33 -9.70 13.64
C LEU A 387 -3.53 -10.95 14.08
N GLN A 388 -2.20 -10.95 13.94
CA GLN A 388 -1.36 -12.14 14.16
C GLN A 388 -1.57 -12.83 15.51
N LYS A 389 -1.78 -12.06 16.58
CA LYS A 389 -1.92 -12.57 17.95
C LYS A 389 -3.18 -13.43 18.18
N TYR A 390 -4.12 -13.40 17.25
CA TYR A 390 -5.36 -14.19 17.32
C TYR A 390 -5.27 -15.51 16.56
N PHE A 391 -4.24 -15.70 15.75
CA PHE A 391 -4.01 -16.97 15.07
C PHE A 391 -3.44 -18.00 16.05
N ASN A 392 -3.63 -19.29 15.73
CA ASN A 392 -3.01 -20.38 16.47
C ASN A 392 -1.49 -20.17 16.52
N ASP A 393 -0.87 -20.41 17.68
CA ASP A 393 0.55 -20.17 17.94
C ASP A 393 0.99 -18.70 17.90
N GLY A 394 0.04 -17.75 17.93
CA GLY A 394 0.30 -16.32 18.00
C GLY A 394 0.97 -15.72 16.75
N SER A 395 0.98 -16.46 15.63
CA SER A 395 1.60 -16.03 14.38
C SER A 395 0.83 -16.51 13.15
N ILE A 396 0.94 -15.78 12.04
CA ILE A 396 0.32 -16.13 10.77
C ILE A 396 1.33 -16.91 9.92
N ASN A 397 0.96 -18.11 9.48
CA ASN A 397 1.76 -18.91 8.59
C ASN A 397 1.70 -18.34 7.16
N ALA A 398 2.86 -17.97 6.60
CA ALA A 398 2.95 -17.35 5.28
C ALA A 398 2.40 -18.24 4.15
N GLY A 399 2.62 -19.56 4.19
CA GLY A 399 2.12 -20.49 3.18
C GLY A 399 0.60 -20.62 3.20
N LYS A 400 0.00 -20.69 4.41
CA LYS A 400 -1.47 -20.73 4.56
C LYS A 400 -2.11 -19.43 4.09
N LEU A 401 -1.49 -18.28 4.38
CA LEU A 401 -1.96 -16.98 3.88
C LEU A 401 -1.89 -16.92 2.35
N PHE A 402 -0.76 -17.31 1.75
CA PHE A 402 -0.61 -17.36 0.30
C PHE A 402 -1.72 -18.20 -0.35
N LEU A 403 -1.95 -19.43 0.16
CA LEU A 403 -3.03 -20.30 -0.32
C LEU A 403 -4.42 -19.67 -0.15
N ALA A 404 -4.67 -18.97 0.95
CA ALA A 404 -5.95 -18.29 1.18
C ALA A 404 -6.17 -17.08 0.26
N ALA A 405 -5.09 -16.42 -0.18
CA ALA A 405 -5.16 -15.29 -1.10
C ALA A 405 -5.33 -15.71 -2.58
N LEU A 406 -5.02 -16.96 -2.96
CA LEU A 406 -5.11 -17.42 -4.35
C LEU A 406 -6.51 -17.27 -4.95
N GLY A 407 -7.55 -17.72 -4.22
CA GLY A 407 -8.94 -17.62 -4.70
C GLY A 407 -9.36 -16.18 -4.99
N PRO A 408 -9.23 -15.26 -4.02
CA PRO A 408 -9.50 -13.84 -4.24
C PRO A 408 -8.66 -13.19 -5.33
N THR A 409 -7.39 -13.62 -5.46
CA THR A 409 -6.49 -13.15 -6.54
C THR A 409 -6.99 -13.60 -7.91
N LEU A 410 -7.47 -14.84 -8.04
CA LEU A 410 -8.05 -15.33 -9.29
C LEU A 410 -9.29 -14.53 -9.69
N VAL A 411 -10.13 -14.13 -8.74
CA VAL A 411 -11.26 -13.22 -9.02
C VAL A 411 -10.77 -11.87 -9.56
N ALA A 412 -9.71 -11.30 -8.96
CA ALA A 412 -9.09 -10.07 -9.47
C ALA A 412 -8.49 -10.27 -10.87
N VAL A 413 -7.82 -11.41 -11.14
CA VAL A 413 -7.32 -11.76 -12.48
C VAL A 413 -8.45 -11.80 -13.49
N LEU A 414 -9.55 -12.49 -13.18
CA LEU A 414 -10.71 -12.58 -14.06
C LEU A 414 -11.32 -11.18 -14.31
N ALA A 415 -11.43 -10.35 -13.28
CA ALA A 415 -11.95 -9.00 -13.44
C ALA A 415 -11.05 -8.11 -14.30
N PHE A 416 -9.72 -8.14 -14.13
CA PHE A 416 -8.83 -7.28 -14.91
C PHE A 416 -8.53 -7.81 -16.33
N GLN A 417 -8.68 -9.10 -16.58
CA GLN A 417 -8.38 -9.69 -17.89
C GLN A 417 -9.61 -9.87 -18.79
N LEU A 418 -10.81 -10.04 -18.22
CA LEU A 418 -12.01 -10.38 -19.00
C LEU A 418 -13.03 -9.25 -19.10
N LEU A 419 -13.07 -8.35 -18.11
CA LEU A 419 -13.84 -7.11 -18.14
C LEU A 419 -12.96 -5.99 -18.68
#